data_AF-A0A1V8SCY0-F1
#
_entry.id   AF-A0A1V8SCY0-F1
#
_cell.length_a   1.000
_cell.length_b   1.000
_cell.length_c   1.000
_cell.angle_alpha   90.00
_cell.angle_beta   90.00
_cell.angle_gamma   90.00
#
_symmetry.space_group_name_H-M   'P 1'
#
loop_
_entity.id
_entity.type
_entity.pdbx_description
1 polymer ?
#
loop_
_entity_poly.entity_id
_entity_poly.type
_entity_poly.pdbx_seq_one_letter_code
_entity_poly.pdbx_strand_id
1 'polypeptide(L)'
;PKEHAALRGHLDIAKRLAGLTPPPKLHEIAEPLSRPASPPPNATSLGDRRSNGTTKEMNGSSRVPEPLKEFGHRYLADEAMVLVSLGTMDNRKTLAPVSLDDIALTDAHATQLDTALSVVVSAQGASGEPSIIDLPIQENISTSPVSFATRDPTKVKLYFDLVPTYAGSTNKPIGRAVAMLSTIKQSVGSKRMLLQGDLSVPIMAADTLEVIGSINFNFLIITPFKHPNMSISEDQTYWRSTSTMVIGHRGMGKNMASKTSLQLGENTIQSFITAANLGASYVEFDVQLTKDHVPVIYHDFLVSETGADVPVHSLTLEQFLHINNDTSRPASLSSSPEDEPVMSSGTSTPRFRQQRSYSHSDGSTLPTPSAMRDRMKHTRDFKAKGFKGNSRGDSIQSPFTTLEEMFVKLPTSIGFNIEMKYPMLFESEEQGMDTYAVELNSFVDTVLTKVYDLGTGRNIIFSSFNPDICLLLSFKQPSIPVLFLTDAGCEPVGDIRASSLQEAIRFASRWKLLGIVSSAEPLVLCPRLIRVVKESGLVCVSYGTLNNEIHNSRLQAQEGIDAVIVDSVLK
;
A
#
# COMPACT_ATOMS: atom_id res chain seq x y z
N PRO A 1 -6.60 -25.16 14.27
CA PRO A 1 -7.84 -24.36 14.02
C PRO A 1 -7.63 -22.85 14.20
N LYS A 2 -7.01 -22.43 15.31
CA LYS A 2 -6.69 -21.03 15.61
C LYS A 2 -5.84 -20.38 14.52
N GLU A 3 -4.73 -21.02 14.16
CA GLU A 3 -3.79 -20.54 13.14
C GLU A 3 -4.47 -20.44 11.77
N HIS A 4 -5.35 -21.39 11.45
CA HIS A 4 -6.07 -21.41 10.19
C HIS A 4 -7.08 -20.27 10.09
N ALA A 5 -7.79 -19.98 11.19
CA ALA A 5 -8.69 -18.83 11.27
C ALA A 5 -7.91 -17.51 11.12
N ALA A 6 -6.79 -17.35 11.84
CA ALA A 6 -5.94 -16.16 11.73
C ALA A 6 -5.33 -16.00 10.33
N LEU A 7 -4.84 -17.08 9.72
CA LEU A 7 -4.28 -17.08 8.37
C LEU A 7 -5.30 -16.59 7.32
N ARG A 8 -6.58 -16.91 7.50
CA ARG A 8 -7.68 -16.47 6.62
C ARG A 8 -8.31 -15.13 7.01
N GLY A 9 -7.73 -14.41 7.97
CA GLY A 9 -8.23 -13.10 8.39
C GLY A 9 -9.46 -13.16 9.31
N HIS A 10 -9.85 -14.34 9.81
CA HIS A 10 -10.96 -14.48 10.76
C HIS A 10 -10.48 -14.32 12.20
N LEU A 11 -10.01 -13.13 12.55
CA LEU A 11 -9.35 -12.88 13.84
C LEU A 11 -10.27 -13.00 15.05
N ASP A 12 -11.56 -12.67 14.93
CA ASP A 12 -12.52 -12.86 16.02
C ASP A 12 -12.67 -14.34 16.41
N ILE A 13 -12.66 -15.22 15.40
CA ILE A 13 -12.68 -16.67 15.60
C ILE A 13 -11.36 -17.11 16.22
N ALA A 14 -10.23 -16.60 15.71
CA ALA A 14 -8.91 -16.92 16.24
C ALA A 14 -8.77 -16.50 17.72
N LYS A 15 -9.26 -15.32 18.11
CA LYS A 15 -9.28 -14.82 19.49
C LYS A 15 -10.11 -15.70 20.42
N ARG A 16 -11.29 -16.14 19.98
CA ARG A 16 -12.14 -17.08 20.74
C ARG A 16 -11.45 -18.43 20.93
N LEU A 17 -10.81 -18.95 19.89
CA LEU A 17 -10.05 -20.19 19.96
C LEU A 17 -8.78 -20.06 20.82
N ALA A 18 -8.16 -18.88 20.86
CA ALA A 18 -6.98 -18.64 21.68
C ALA A 18 -7.27 -18.84 23.18
N GLY A 19 -8.47 -18.48 23.65
CA GLY A 19 -8.91 -18.75 25.03
C GLY A 19 -9.03 -20.24 25.38
N LEU A 20 -9.03 -21.13 24.39
CA LEU A 20 -9.10 -22.59 24.58
C LEU A 20 -7.74 -23.29 24.38
N THR A 21 -6.69 -22.53 24.06
CA THR A 21 -5.35 -23.07 23.79
C THR A 21 -4.31 -22.40 24.69
N PRO A 22 -3.20 -23.08 25.02
CA PRO A 22 -2.11 -22.44 25.76
C PRO A 22 -1.61 -21.19 25.02
N PRO A 23 -1.29 -20.09 25.73
CA PRO A 23 -0.71 -18.92 25.11
C PRO A 23 0.67 -19.28 24.52
N PRO A 24 1.10 -18.59 23.44
CA PRO A 24 2.46 -18.72 22.95
C PRO A 24 3.46 -18.40 24.07
N LYS A 25 4.55 -19.16 24.13
CA LYS A 25 5.60 -18.96 25.14
C LYS A 25 6.94 -18.77 24.46
N LEU A 26 7.75 -17.88 25.04
CA LEU A 26 9.16 -17.83 24.74
C LEU A 26 9.81 -19.11 25.26
N HIS A 27 10.59 -19.77 24.41
CA HIS A 27 11.47 -20.84 24.85
C HIS A 27 12.69 -20.21 25.51
N GLU A 28 13.07 -20.71 26.69
CA GLU A 28 14.36 -20.34 27.27
C GLU A 28 15.45 -20.67 26.26
N ILE A 29 16.28 -19.68 25.95
CA ILE A 29 17.50 -19.89 25.18
C ILE A 29 18.30 -20.89 26.01
N ALA A 30 18.37 -22.15 25.57
CA ALA A 30 19.32 -23.06 26.15
C ALA A 30 20.70 -22.39 26.01
N GLU A 31 21.39 -22.15 27.12
CA GLU A 31 22.82 -21.86 27.08
C GLU A 31 23.47 -22.86 26.12
N PRO A 32 24.47 -22.44 25.30
CA PRO A 32 25.13 -23.36 24.40
C PRO A 32 25.87 -24.41 25.24
N LEU A 33 25.17 -25.47 25.61
CA LEU A 33 25.75 -26.66 26.20
C LEU A 33 26.62 -27.27 25.11
N SER A 34 27.92 -27.08 25.26
CA SER A 34 28.95 -27.87 24.60
C SER A 34 28.61 -29.36 24.76
N ARG A 35 27.95 -29.95 23.76
CA ARG A 35 27.74 -31.40 23.72
C ARG A 35 28.87 -32.04 22.91
N PRO A 36 29.57 -33.04 23.47
CA PRO A 36 30.51 -33.83 22.72
C PRO A 36 29.78 -34.66 21.66
N ALA A 37 30.39 -34.80 20.50
CA ALA A 37 29.88 -35.57 19.39
C ALA A 37 29.83 -37.07 19.72
N SER A 38 28.64 -37.65 19.67
CA SER A 38 28.45 -39.10 19.51
C SER A 38 27.27 -39.33 18.55
N PRO A 39 27.44 -40.15 17.50
CA PRO A 39 26.42 -40.33 16.47
C PRO A 39 25.27 -41.23 16.97
N PRO A 40 24.02 -41.02 16.50
CA PRO A 40 22.90 -41.88 16.85
C PRO A 40 22.95 -43.21 16.07
N PRO A 41 22.36 -44.30 16.61
CA PRO A 41 22.27 -45.57 15.91
C PRO A 41 21.14 -45.56 14.87
N ASN A 42 21.38 -46.22 13.75
CA ASN A 42 20.45 -46.40 12.65
C ASN A 42 19.15 -47.10 13.09
N ALA A 43 18.01 -46.49 12.78
CA ALA A 43 16.72 -47.17 12.71
C ALA A 43 16.14 -47.03 11.29
N THR A 44 15.94 -48.19 10.70
CA THR A 44 15.53 -48.57 9.34
C THR A 44 14.26 -47.89 8.81
N SER A 45 14.37 -47.37 7.58
CA SER A 45 13.23 -47.08 6.69
C SER A 45 12.96 -48.30 5.81
N LEU A 46 11.70 -48.75 5.77
CA LEU A 46 11.18 -49.77 4.86
C LEU A 46 10.55 -49.08 3.65
N GLY A 47 11.09 -49.34 2.46
CA GLY A 47 10.49 -48.86 1.21
C GLY A 47 11.35 -48.95 -0.04
N ASP A 48 12.06 -50.07 -0.25
CA ASP A 48 12.76 -50.36 -1.51
C ASP A 48 11.78 -50.76 -2.62
N ARG A 49 11.82 -50.07 -3.77
CA ARG A 49 11.70 -50.70 -5.11
C ARG A 49 12.47 -49.89 -6.18
N ARG A 50 13.70 -50.36 -6.45
CA ARG A 50 14.39 -50.65 -7.74
C ARG A 50 14.36 -49.58 -8.85
N SER A 51 15.39 -49.30 -9.67
CA SER A 51 16.82 -49.65 -9.81
C SER A 51 17.27 -49.03 -11.14
N ASN A 52 18.28 -48.16 -11.20
CA ASN A 52 19.59 -48.31 -11.90
C ASN A 52 20.10 -46.86 -12.07
N GLY A 53 21.31 -46.42 -11.78
CA GLY A 53 22.59 -47.10 -11.60
C GLY A 53 23.63 -46.21 -12.29
N THR A 54 24.40 -45.43 -11.54
CA THR A 54 25.81 -45.04 -11.84
C THR A 54 26.39 -44.22 -10.70
N THR A 55 27.71 -44.35 -10.56
CA THR A 55 28.55 -44.15 -9.39
C THR A 55 28.89 -42.69 -9.04
N LYS A 56 28.70 -42.36 -7.75
CA LYS A 56 29.63 -41.70 -6.81
C LYS A 56 30.71 -40.75 -7.39
N GLU A 57 30.66 -39.48 -6.98
CA GLU A 57 31.78 -38.83 -6.26
C GLU A 57 31.23 -37.94 -5.14
N MET A 58 31.76 -38.15 -3.94
CA MET A 58 31.49 -37.38 -2.73
C MET A 58 32.43 -36.18 -2.74
N ASN A 59 31.89 -34.96 -2.61
CA ASN A 59 32.66 -33.85 -2.07
C ASN A 59 31.86 -33.18 -0.97
N GLY A 60 32.40 -33.28 0.26
CA GLY A 60 31.85 -32.67 1.45
C GLY A 60 32.02 -31.16 1.39
N SER A 61 30.92 -30.45 1.17
CA SER A 61 30.81 -29.02 1.41
C SER A 61 29.82 -28.82 2.55
N SER A 62 30.28 -28.21 3.64
CA SER A 62 29.45 -27.56 4.65
C SER A 62 28.29 -26.83 3.97
N ARG A 63 27.05 -27.08 4.41
CA ARG A 63 25.88 -26.32 3.97
C ARG A 63 26.06 -24.86 4.36
N VAL A 64 26.58 -24.07 3.41
CA VAL A 64 26.45 -22.61 3.40
C VAL A 64 24.95 -22.31 3.41
N PRO A 65 24.44 -21.38 4.24
CA PRO A 65 23.06 -20.95 4.13
C PRO A 65 22.79 -20.55 2.68
N GLU A 66 21.81 -21.20 2.04
CA GLU A 66 21.41 -20.81 0.69
C GLU A 66 21.03 -19.31 0.73
N PRO A 67 21.57 -18.50 -0.20
CA PRO A 67 21.20 -17.10 -0.26
C PRO A 67 19.69 -16.97 -0.43
N LEU A 68 19.07 -16.12 0.37
CA LEU A 68 17.69 -15.66 0.16
C LEU A 68 17.62 -15.10 -1.27
N LYS A 69 17.05 -15.91 -2.17
CA LYS A 69 16.55 -15.62 -3.53
C LYS A 69 17.36 -14.58 -4.33
N GLU A 70 18.03 -15.02 -5.40
CA GLU A 70 18.56 -14.13 -6.44
C GLU A 70 17.42 -13.24 -6.97
N PHE A 71 17.51 -11.94 -6.71
CA PHE A 71 16.49 -10.97 -7.06
C PHE A 71 16.77 -10.45 -8.47
N GLY A 72 15.89 -10.82 -9.39
CA GLY A 72 15.87 -10.39 -10.78
C GLY A 72 14.45 -10.61 -11.30
N HIS A 73 13.51 -9.76 -10.88
CA HIS A 73 12.17 -9.78 -11.42
C HIS A 73 12.13 -9.06 -12.78
N ARG A 74 11.22 -9.50 -13.65
CA ARG A 74 11.07 -8.95 -14.99
C ARG A 74 10.52 -7.53 -14.85
N TYR A 75 11.31 -6.52 -15.21
CA TYR A 75 10.85 -5.14 -15.33
C TYR A 75 10.57 -4.80 -16.80
N LEU A 76 9.81 -3.73 -17.03
CA LEU A 76 9.40 -3.28 -18.35
C LEU A 76 10.44 -2.31 -18.93
N ALA A 77 11.03 -2.68 -20.06
CA ALA A 77 11.99 -1.84 -20.77
C ALA A 77 11.28 -0.87 -21.75
N ASP A 78 10.55 -1.41 -22.72
CA ASP A 78 10.00 -0.63 -23.84
C ASP A 78 8.49 -0.76 -24.04
N GLU A 79 7.90 -1.84 -23.56
CA GLU A 79 6.48 -2.13 -23.74
C GLU A 79 5.73 -1.96 -22.43
N ALA A 80 4.54 -1.37 -22.51
CA ALA A 80 3.58 -1.35 -21.43
C ALA A 80 2.94 -2.73 -21.28
N MET A 81 2.55 -3.06 -20.06
CA MET A 81 1.81 -4.27 -19.75
C MET A 81 0.36 -3.92 -19.38
N VAL A 82 -0.57 -4.67 -19.94
CA VAL A 82 -2.00 -4.59 -19.65
C VAL A 82 -2.40 -5.87 -18.93
N LEU A 83 -2.84 -5.74 -17.69
CA LEU A 83 -3.38 -6.84 -16.89
C LEU A 83 -4.90 -6.73 -16.89
N VAL A 84 -5.60 -7.80 -17.24
CA VAL A 84 -7.06 -7.85 -17.31
C VAL A 84 -7.58 -8.89 -16.35
N SER A 85 -8.36 -8.47 -15.35
CA SER A 85 -8.97 -9.33 -14.34
C SER A 85 -10.47 -9.41 -14.54
N LEU A 86 -11.02 -10.61 -14.67
CA LEU A 86 -12.47 -10.78 -14.77
C LEU A 86 -13.13 -10.65 -13.38
N GLY A 87 -14.30 -10.03 -13.34
CA GLY A 87 -15.05 -9.74 -12.11
C GLY A 87 -14.55 -8.50 -11.37
N THR A 88 -14.98 -8.39 -10.12
CA THR A 88 -14.60 -7.30 -9.22
C THR A 88 -13.47 -7.72 -8.28
N MET A 89 -12.60 -6.76 -7.93
CA MET A 89 -11.67 -6.89 -6.80
C MET A 89 -12.24 -6.31 -5.51
N ASP A 90 -13.36 -5.58 -5.58
CA ASP A 90 -14.03 -4.98 -4.44
C ASP A 90 -14.80 -6.05 -3.66
N ASN A 91 -14.33 -6.42 -2.48
CA ASN A 91 -14.94 -7.47 -1.66
C ASN A 91 -16.32 -7.08 -1.09
N ARG A 92 -16.72 -5.81 -1.21
CA ARG A 92 -18.03 -5.30 -0.78
C ARG A 92 -19.09 -5.52 -1.84
N LYS A 93 -18.70 -5.87 -3.08
CA LYS A 93 -19.59 -6.07 -4.22
C LYS A 93 -19.67 -7.54 -4.59
N THR A 94 -20.88 -8.00 -4.88
CA THR A 94 -21.13 -9.33 -5.43
C THR A 94 -21.44 -9.21 -6.93
N LEU A 95 -20.41 -9.02 -7.75
CA LEU A 95 -20.52 -8.89 -9.20
C LEU A 95 -19.98 -10.16 -9.88
N ALA A 96 -20.86 -10.89 -10.58
CA ALA A 96 -20.45 -12.04 -11.38
C ALA A 96 -19.56 -11.57 -12.54
N PRO A 97 -18.44 -12.25 -12.84
CA PRO A 97 -17.58 -11.86 -13.95
C PRO A 97 -18.29 -11.92 -15.31
N VAL A 98 -19.22 -12.85 -15.49
CA VAL A 98 -20.07 -12.97 -16.67
C VAL A 98 -21.51 -13.13 -16.21
N SER A 99 -22.41 -12.35 -16.78
CA SER A 99 -23.85 -12.45 -16.58
C SER A 99 -24.50 -12.67 -17.93
N LEU A 100 -25.29 -13.71 -18.09
CA LEU A 100 -26.07 -13.96 -19.29
C LEU A 100 -27.54 -13.70 -18.97
N ASP A 101 -28.25 -13.07 -19.89
CA ASP A 101 -29.67 -12.77 -19.71
C ASP A 101 -30.51 -14.04 -19.88
N ASP A 102 -31.65 -14.13 -19.17
CA ASP A 102 -32.57 -15.26 -19.25
C ASP A 102 -33.21 -15.31 -20.65
N ILE A 103 -32.66 -16.12 -21.54
CA ILE A 103 -33.21 -16.37 -22.87
C ILE A 103 -34.30 -17.44 -22.76
N ALA A 104 -35.44 -17.20 -23.40
CA ALA A 104 -36.52 -18.18 -23.43
C ALA A 104 -36.01 -19.52 -23.98
N LEU A 105 -36.32 -20.63 -23.31
CA LEU A 105 -35.85 -21.98 -23.70
C LEU A 105 -36.11 -22.33 -25.17
N THR A 106 -37.12 -21.71 -25.79
CA THR A 106 -37.46 -21.85 -27.21
C THR A 106 -36.35 -21.36 -28.14
N ASP A 107 -35.57 -20.37 -27.73
CA ASP A 107 -34.50 -19.74 -28.52
C ASP A 107 -33.10 -20.20 -28.08
N ALA A 108 -33.01 -20.98 -26.99
CA ALA A 108 -31.75 -21.53 -26.48
C ALA A 108 -31.04 -22.46 -27.49
N HIS A 109 -31.81 -23.27 -28.23
CA HIS A 109 -31.25 -24.14 -29.28
C HIS A 109 -30.78 -23.35 -30.52
N ALA A 110 -31.40 -22.20 -30.80
CA ALA A 110 -30.99 -21.34 -31.91
C ALA A 110 -29.68 -20.60 -31.58
N THR A 111 -29.50 -20.21 -30.31
CA THR A 111 -28.34 -19.49 -29.80
C THR A 111 -27.20 -20.38 -29.29
N GLN A 112 -27.40 -21.72 -29.23
CA GLN A 112 -26.43 -22.71 -28.72
C GLN A 112 -26.01 -22.48 -27.25
N LEU A 113 -26.80 -21.74 -26.48
CA LEU A 113 -26.54 -21.42 -25.08
C LEU A 113 -26.95 -22.56 -24.13
N ASP A 114 -27.51 -23.64 -24.66
CA ASP A 114 -27.78 -24.91 -23.97
C ASP A 114 -26.51 -25.79 -23.81
N THR A 115 -25.36 -25.33 -24.31
CA THR A 115 -24.07 -26.03 -24.24
C THR A 115 -23.17 -25.48 -23.12
N ALA A 116 -22.15 -26.24 -22.72
CA ALA A 116 -21.10 -25.70 -21.85
C ALA A 116 -20.37 -24.58 -22.59
N LEU A 117 -20.20 -23.43 -21.93
CA LEU A 117 -19.65 -22.20 -22.51
C LEU A 117 -18.30 -21.85 -21.92
N SER A 118 -17.48 -21.15 -22.70
CA SER A 118 -16.22 -20.56 -22.30
C SER A 118 -16.13 -19.11 -22.77
N VAL A 119 -15.39 -18.29 -22.04
CA VAL A 119 -15.00 -16.95 -22.47
C VAL A 119 -13.54 -16.97 -22.92
N VAL A 120 -13.30 -16.53 -24.15
CA VAL A 120 -11.96 -16.30 -24.68
C VAL A 120 -11.63 -14.82 -24.55
N VAL A 121 -10.63 -14.51 -23.73
CA VAL A 121 -10.09 -13.16 -23.54
C VAL A 121 -8.91 -12.98 -24.49
N SER A 122 -9.00 -12.02 -25.42
CA SER A 122 -7.92 -11.70 -26.36
C SER A 122 -7.79 -10.18 -26.56
N ALA A 123 -6.69 -9.75 -27.17
CA ALA A 123 -6.42 -8.34 -27.40
C ALA A 123 -5.96 -8.06 -28.85
N GLN A 124 -6.48 -7.00 -29.46
CA GLN A 124 -5.92 -6.38 -30.67
C GLN A 124 -5.10 -5.16 -30.28
N GLY A 125 -3.98 -4.93 -30.97
CA GLY A 125 -3.06 -3.83 -30.65
C GLY A 125 -2.13 -4.13 -29.47
N ALA A 126 -2.13 -5.37 -28.98
CA ALA A 126 -1.22 -5.89 -27.98
C ALA A 126 -0.79 -7.32 -28.37
N SER A 127 0.36 -7.77 -27.87
CA SER A 127 0.85 -9.13 -27.96
C SER A 127 0.53 -9.89 -26.66
N GLY A 128 0.23 -11.17 -26.77
CA GLY A 128 -0.12 -12.03 -25.64
C GLY A 128 -1.04 -13.16 -26.09
N GLU A 129 -0.90 -14.32 -25.45
CA GLU A 129 -1.74 -15.47 -25.78
C GLU A 129 -3.16 -15.26 -25.29
N PRO A 130 -4.19 -15.58 -26.11
CA PRO A 130 -5.57 -15.61 -25.66
C PRO A 130 -5.75 -16.56 -24.47
N SER A 131 -6.58 -16.18 -23.50
CA SER A 131 -6.92 -17.02 -22.36
C SER A 131 -8.34 -17.55 -22.51
N ILE A 132 -8.51 -18.86 -22.37
CA ILE A 132 -9.82 -19.52 -22.40
C ILE A 132 -10.22 -19.84 -20.96
N ILE A 133 -11.44 -19.42 -20.58
CA ILE A 133 -11.95 -19.57 -19.21
C ILE A 133 -13.33 -20.22 -19.29
N ASP A 134 -13.44 -21.44 -18.77
CA ASP A 134 -14.70 -22.21 -18.75
C ASP A 134 -15.72 -21.59 -17.78
N LEU A 135 -17.00 -21.63 -18.14
CA LEU A 135 -18.12 -21.21 -17.30
C LEU A 135 -18.76 -22.43 -16.59
N PRO A 136 -19.23 -22.29 -15.33
CA PRO A 136 -19.17 -21.10 -14.48
C PRO A 136 -17.75 -20.83 -13.96
N ILE A 137 -17.40 -19.54 -13.86
CA ILE A 137 -16.04 -19.15 -13.48
C ILE A 137 -15.79 -19.46 -12.01
N GLN A 138 -14.64 -20.07 -11.73
CA GLN A 138 -14.21 -20.41 -10.37
C GLN A 138 -13.96 -19.17 -9.50
N GLU A 139 -14.10 -19.34 -8.19
CA GLU A 139 -13.70 -18.35 -7.20
C GLU A 139 -12.19 -18.00 -7.38
N ASN A 140 -11.84 -16.71 -7.27
CA ASN A 140 -10.50 -16.12 -7.40
C ASN A 140 -9.98 -15.74 -8.80
N ILE A 141 -10.79 -15.85 -9.87
CA ILE A 141 -10.37 -15.39 -11.21
C ILE A 141 -9.93 -13.92 -11.23
N SER A 142 -10.53 -13.07 -10.39
CA SER A 142 -10.23 -11.64 -10.29
C SER A 142 -8.78 -11.38 -9.87
N THR A 143 -8.16 -12.31 -9.14
CA THR A 143 -6.76 -12.19 -8.69
C THR A 143 -5.74 -12.74 -9.69
N SER A 144 -6.20 -13.37 -10.77
CA SER A 144 -5.37 -14.07 -11.76
C SER A 144 -5.54 -13.40 -13.14
N PRO A 145 -4.92 -12.23 -13.36
CA PRO A 145 -5.14 -11.46 -14.57
C PRO A 145 -4.55 -12.13 -15.81
N VAL A 146 -5.21 -11.91 -16.95
CA VAL A 146 -4.66 -12.17 -18.28
C VAL A 146 -3.72 -11.02 -18.65
N SER A 147 -2.51 -11.32 -19.09
CA SER A 147 -1.48 -10.32 -19.40
C SER A 147 -1.28 -10.13 -20.89
N PHE A 148 -1.26 -8.88 -21.34
CA PHE A 148 -0.89 -8.47 -22.69
C PHE A 148 0.24 -7.42 -22.64
N ALA A 149 1.07 -7.35 -23.68
CA ALA A 149 2.12 -6.36 -23.84
C ALA A 149 1.87 -5.48 -25.06
N THR A 150 2.16 -4.18 -24.97
CA THR A 150 1.96 -3.25 -26.08
C THR A 150 2.89 -2.06 -25.99
N ARG A 151 3.25 -1.49 -27.15
CA ARG A 151 3.95 -0.20 -27.21
C ARG A 151 3.01 1.00 -27.06
N ASP A 152 1.72 0.80 -27.29
CA ASP A 152 0.73 1.87 -27.30
C ASP A 152 -0.60 1.39 -26.71
N PRO A 153 -0.80 1.58 -25.40
CA PRO A 153 -2.03 1.19 -24.70
C PRO A 153 -3.30 1.84 -25.28
N THR A 154 -3.18 2.97 -25.98
CA THR A 154 -4.37 3.68 -26.53
C THR A 154 -5.00 2.95 -27.71
N LYS A 155 -4.23 2.06 -28.36
CA LYS A 155 -4.67 1.24 -29.51
C LYS A 155 -5.23 -0.12 -29.08
N VAL A 156 -5.20 -0.45 -27.79
CA VAL A 156 -5.62 -1.76 -27.31
C VAL A 156 -7.13 -1.87 -27.29
N LYS A 157 -7.61 -2.94 -27.91
CA LYS A 157 -9.01 -3.39 -27.82
C LYS A 157 -9.02 -4.79 -27.24
N LEU A 158 -9.75 -4.97 -26.15
CA LEU A 158 -10.00 -6.27 -25.56
C LEU A 158 -11.25 -6.88 -26.19
N TYR A 159 -11.18 -8.16 -26.49
CA TYR A 159 -12.28 -8.98 -26.98
C TYR A 159 -12.57 -10.06 -25.95
N PHE A 160 -13.85 -10.25 -25.68
CA PHE A 160 -14.37 -11.30 -24.83
C PHE A 160 -15.37 -12.10 -25.65
N ASP A 161 -14.91 -13.23 -26.17
CA ASP A 161 -15.68 -14.08 -27.08
C ASP A 161 -16.31 -15.23 -26.31
N LEU A 162 -17.63 -15.32 -26.35
CA LEU A 162 -18.39 -16.44 -25.80
C LEU A 162 -18.43 -17.57 -26.82
N VAL A 163 -17.87 -18.73 -26.47
CA VAL A 163 -17.75 -19.89 -27.36
C VAL A 163 -18.25 -21.17 -26.67
N PRO A 164 -18.73 -22.18 -27.41
CA PRO A 164 -18.99 -23.50 -26.82
C PRO A 164 -17.67 -24.19 -26.43
N THR A 165 -17.58 -24.71 -25.19
CA THR A 165 -16.36 -25.32 -24.63
C THR A 165 -15.84 -26.51 -25.45
N TYR A 166 -16.75 -27.35 -25.95
CA TYR A 166 -16.40 -28.64 -26.59
C TYR A 166 -16.48 -28.62 -28.12
N ALA A 167 -16.71 -27.47 -28.76
CA ALA A 167 -16.91 -27.38 -30.21
C ALA A 167 -15.62 -27.56 -31.05
N GLY A 168 -14.45 -27.72 -30.41
CA GLY A 168 -13.16 -27.96 -31.09
C GLY A 168 -12.65 -26.78 -31.93
N SER A 169 -13.38 -25.67 -32.00
CA SER A 169 -13.00 -24.44 -32.70
C SER A 169 -13.46 -23.22 -31.92
N THR A 170 -12.51 -22.36 -31.55
CA THR A 170 -12.77 -21.04 -30.94
C THR A 170 -13.11 -19.96 -31.99
N ASN A 171 -13.13 -20.32 -33.28
CA ASN A 171 -13.28 -19.35 -34.39
C ASN A 171 -14.73 -18.95 -34.68
N LYS A 172 -15.72 -19.54 -33.98
CA LYS A 172 -17.13 -19.19 -34.14
C LYS A 172 -17.73 -18.76 -32.79
N PRO A 173 -17.57 -17.47 -32.42
CA PRO A 173 -18.19 -16.96 -31.21
C PRO A 173 -19.72 -16.92 -31.36
N ILE A 174 -20.41 -17.29 -30.28
CA ILE A 174 -21.86 -17.12 -30.09
C ILE A 174 -22.18 -15.66 -29.79
N GLY A 175 -21.30 -15.01 -29.04
CA GLY A 175 -21.40 -13.59 -28.74
C GLY A 175 -20.03 -12.98 -28.46
N ARG A 176 -19.95 -11.66 -28.55
CA ARG A 176 -18.72 -10.90 -28.37
C ARG A 176 -18.99 -9.63 -27.59
N ALA A 177 -18.18 -9.38 -26.57
CA ALA A 177 -18.05 -8.07 -25.96
C ALA A 177 -16.70 -7.44 -26.36
N VAL A 178 -16.68 -6.11 -26.53
CA VAL A 178 -15.48 -5.37 -26.94
C VAL A 178 -15.26 -4.19 -26.00
N ALA A 179 -14.05 -4.07 -25.47
CA ALA A 179 -13.64 -2.95 -24.63
C ALA A 179 -12.45 -2.21 -25.26
N MET A 180 -12.66 -0.94 -25.62
CA MET A 180 -11.57 -0.07 -26.09
C MET A 180 -10.94 0.66 -24.91
N LEU A 181 -9.67 0.37 -24.60
CA LEU A 181 -9.04 0.91 -23.39
C LEU A 181 -8.93 2.43 -23.40
N SER A 182 -8.75 3.05 -24.57
CA SER A 182 -8.69 4.51 -24.72
C SER A 182 -10.00 5.22 -24.42
N THR A 183 -11.14 4.58 -24.68
CA THR A 183 -12.47 5.15 -24.39
C THR A 183 -12.88 4.93 -22.95
N ILE A 184 -12.49 3.78 -22.39
CA ILE A 184 -12.90 3.38 -21.05
C ILE A 184 -11.99 3.96 -19.97
N LYS A 185 -10.70 4.17 -20.26
CA LYS A 185 -9.79 4.92 -19.38
C LYS A 185 -10.13 6.42 -19.43
N GLN A 186 -11.14 6.83 -18.66
CA GLN A 186 -11.47 8.24 -18.53
C GLN A 186 -10.46 8.92 -17.60
N SER A 187 -9.67 9.87 -18.14
CA SER A 187 -8.83 10.74 -17.34
C SER A 187 -9.65 11.88 -16.74
N VAL A 188 -9.48 12.17 -15.46
CA VAL A 188 -10.14 13.30 -14.79
C VAL A 188 -9.19 14.50 -14.80
N GLY A 189 -9.29 15.38 -15.79
CA GLY A 189 -8.32 16.49 -15.94
C GLY A 189 -6.89 15.99 -16.20
N SER A 190 -5.89 16.80 -15.84
CA SER A 190 -4.48 16.45 -16.05
C SER A 190 -3.95 15.52 -14.97
N LYS A 191 -3.48 14.32 -15.36
CA LYS A 191 -2.80 13.34 -14.48
C LYS A 191 -3.62 12.87 -13.26
N ARG A 192 -4.95 12.77 -13.38
CA ARG A 192 -5.79 12.10 -12.38
C ARG A 192 -6.62 11.00 -13.01
N MET A 193 -7.03 10.05 -12.17
CA MET A 193 -7.88 8.93 -12.56
C MET A 193 -8.95 8.67 -11.50
N LEU A 194 -10.04 8.03 -11.94
CA LEU A 194 -11.06 7.49 -11.04
C LEU A 194 -10.49 6.30 -10.26
N LEU A 195 -10.87 6.18 -9.00
CA LEU A 195 -10.54 5.03 -8.15
C LEU A 195 -11.51 3.85 -8.37
N GLN A 196 -12.68 4.12 -8.93
CA GLN A 196 -13.63 3.07 -9.34
C GLN A 196 -13.09 2.37 -10.59
N GLY A 197 -12.59 1.15 -10.41
CA GLY A 197 -11.99 0.34 -11.47
C GLY A 197 -12.94 -0.60 -12.20
N ASP A 198 -14.06 -1.01 -11.58
CA ASP A 198 -14.94 -2.02 -12.17
C ASP A 198 -15.63 -1.49 -13.43
N LEU A 199 -15.59 -2.28 -14.49
CA LEU A 199 -16.15 -1.97 -15.79
C LEU A 199 -17.09 -3.07 -16.24
N SER A 200 -18.14 -2.68 -16.94
CA SER A 200 -19.11 -3.59 -17.53
C SER A 200 -19.28 -3.26 -19.00
N VAL A 201 -19.18 -4.26 -19.87
CA VAL A 201 -19.48 -4.12 -21.30
C VAL A 201 -20.48 -5.19 -21.73
N PRO A 202 -21.45 -4.86 -22.60
CA PRO A 202 -22.46 -5.80 -23.04
C PRO A 202 -21.86 -6.87 -23.97
N ILE A 203 -22.38 -8.09 -23.86
CA ILE A 203 -22.10 -9.19 -24.77
C ILE A 203 -23.17 -9.14 -25.87
N MET A 204 -22.74 -8.93 -27.11
CA MET A 204 -23.62 -8.88 -28.27
C MET A 204 -23.64 -10.24 -28.96
N ALA A 205 -24.83 -10.77 -29.27
CA ALA A 205 -24.98 -11.99 -30.06
C ALA A 205 -24.37 -11.82 -31.46
N ALA A 206 -23.72 -12.87 -31.96
CA ALA A 206 -22.98 -12.82 -33.23
C ALA A 206 -23.91 -12.72 -34.46
N ASP A 207 -25.13 -13.22 -34.37
CA ASP A 207 -26.11 -13.31 -35.44
C ASP A 207 -27.16 -12.19 -35.39
N THR A 208 -27.71 -11.87 -34.21
CA THR A 208 -28.78 -10.88 -34.05
C THR A 208 -28.27 -9.49 -33.68
N LEU A 209 -27.04 -9.37 -33.15
CA LEU A 209 -26.53 -8.17 -32.49
C LEU A 209 -27.39 -7.71 -31.31
N GLU A 210 -28.20 -8.58 -30.72
CA GLU A 210 -28.90 -8.30 -29.47
C GLU A 210 -27.96 -8.46 -28.28
N VAL A 211 -28.23 -7.73 -27.20
CA VAL A 211 -27.50 -7.91 -25.94
C VAL A 211 -28.00 -9.20 -25.29
N ILE A 212 -27.10 -10.15 -25.06
CA ILE A 212 -27.39 -11.46 -24.45
C ILE A 212 -26.79 -11.59 -23.05
N GLY A 213 -26.20 -10.51 -22.54
CA GLY A 213 -25.55 -10.47 -21.25
C GLY A 213 -24.51 -9.37 -21.13
N SER A 214 -23.67 -9.47 -20.10
CA SER A 214 -22.59 -8.53 -19.82
C SER A 214 -21.37 -9.25 -19.26
N ILE A 215 -20.20 -8.65 -19.50
CA ILE A 215 -18.95 -9.06 -18.87
C ILE A 215 -18.43 -7.93 -17.97
N ASN A 216 -18.12 -8.31 -16.74
CA ASN A 216 -17.57 -7.41 -15.73
C ASN A 216 -16.08 -7.70 -15.57
N PHE A 217 -15.25 -6.67 -15.58
CA PHE A 217 -13.81 -6.81 -15.48
C PHE A 217 -13.15 -5.54 -14.94
N ASN A 218 -11.88 -5.69 -14.57
CA ASN A 218 -10.96 -4.64 -14.18
C ASN A 218 -9.70 -4.72 -15.07
N PHE A 219 -9.00 -3.61 -15.25
CA PHE A 219 -7.70 -3.65 -15.91
C PHE A 219 -6.69 -2.69 -15.28
N LEU A 220 -5.41 -3.06 -15.37
CA LEU A 220 -4.28 -2.23 -14.95
C LEU A 220 -3.31 -2.06 -16.11
N ILE A 221 -2.93 -0.82 -16.40
CA ILE A 221 -1.92 -0.49 -17.42
C ILE A 221 -0.66 -0.02 -16.69
N ILE A 222 0.44 -0.75 -16.86
CA ILE A 222 1.75 -0.41 -16.32
C ILE A 222 2.66 0.01 -17.47
N THR A 223 3.10 1.27 -17.46
CA THR A 223 4.05 1.78 -18.46
C THR A 223 5.49 1.54 -18.02
N PRO A 224 6.45 1.36 -18.95
CA PRO A 224 7.86 1.30 -18.60
C PRO A 224 8.33 2.63 -17.99
N PHE A 225 9.30 2.55 -17.09
CA PHE A 225 9.97 3.70 -16.49
C PHE A 225 11.46 3.64 -16.86
N LYS A 226 12.06 4.79 -17.20
CA LYS A 226 13.46 4.88 -17.61
C LYS A 226 14.15 6.00 -16.84
N HIS A 227 15.35 5.70 -16.33
CA HIS A 227 16.15 6.67 -15.62
C HIS A 227 17.66 6.40 -15.84
N PRO A 228 18.52 7.42 -16.02
CA PRO A 228 19.97 7.21 -16.23
C PRO A 228 20.67 6.45 -15.10
N ASN A 229 20.23 6.66 -13.85
CA ASN A 229 20.78 5.98 -12.66
C ASN A 229 20.16 4.61 -12.39
N MET A 230 19.30 4.11 -13.27
CA MET A 230 18.76 2.76 -13.16
C MET A 230 19.80 1.76 -13.68
N SER A 231 20.42 1.03 -12.77
CA SER A 231 21.37 -0.03 -13.10
C SER A 231 20.81 -1.40 -12.71
N ILE A 232 20.99 -2.38 -13.60
CA ILE A 232 20.82 -3.80 -13.25
C ILE A 232 22.10 -4.22 -12.53
N SER A 233 22.20 -3.93 -11.24
CA SER A 233 23.35 -4.33 -10.43
C SER A 233 22.96 -5.56 -9.62
N GLU A 234 23.54 -6.72 -9.95
CA GLU A 234 23.31 -8.00 -9.25
C GLU A 234 23.69 -7.93 -7.76
N ASP A 235 24.50 -6.93 -7.36
CA ASP A 235 25.12 -6.86 -6.03
C ASP A 235 24.38 -6.00 -4.98
N GLN A 236 23.34 -5.25 -5.34
CA GLN A 236 22.85 -4.16 -4.47
C GLN A 236 21.62 -4.44 -3.58
N THR A 237 21.01 -5.62 -3.66
CA THR A 237 19.77 -5.86 -2.90
C THR A 237 19.78 -7.18 -2.19
N TYR A 238 20.44 -7.20 -1.04
CA TYR A 238 20.28 -8.31 -0.13
C TYR A 238 19.91 -7.80 1.24
N TRP A 239 18.69 -8.12 1.64
CA TRP A 239 18.34 -8.29 3.04
C TRP A 239 19.21 -9.41 3.63
N ARG A 240 20.48 -9.10 3.95
CA ARG A 240 21.48 -10.07 4.44
C ARG A 240 21.39 -10.35 5.93
N SER A 241 20.47 -9.71 6.64
CA SER A 241 20.44 -9.82 8.09
C SER A 241 19.93 -11.20 8.50
N THR A 242 20.79 -11.96 9.17
CA THR A 242 20.41 -13.21 9.87
C THR A 242 19.68 -12.95 11.17
N SER A 243 19.64 -11.70 11.64
CA SER A 243 18.93 -11.27 12.85
C SER A 243 17.77 -10.35 12.53
N THR A 244 16.72 -10.40 13.34
CA THR A 244 15.57 -9.49 13.26
C THR A 244 16.02 -8.03 13.37
N MET A 245 15.63 -7.20 12.41
CA MET A 245 15.92 -5.76 12.41
C MET A 245 14.80 -4.95 13.06
N VAL A 246 15.15 -3.75 13.55
CA VAL A 246 14.21 -2.77 14.09
C VAL A 246 14.08 -1.61 13.10
N ILE A 247 12.84 -1.26 12.78
CA ILE A 247 12.50 -0.14 11.89
C ILE A 247 11.71 0.89 12.69
N GLY A 248 12.14 2.15 12.67
CA GLY A 248 11.44 3.24 13.34
C GLY A 248 10.21 3.70 12.53
N HIS A 249 9.01 3.44 13.04
CA HIS A 249 7.74 3.87 12.44
C HIS A 249 7.64 5.40 12.47
N ARG A 250 7.54 6.07 11.31
CA ARG A 250 7.55 7.55 11.20
C ARG A 250 8.68 8.23 11.99
N GLY A 251 9.80 7.53 12.15
CA GLY A 251 10.89 7.88 13.07
C GLY A 251 10.69 7.27 14.46
N MET A 252 10.39 8.11 15.46
CA MET A 252 10.17 7.75 16.87
C MET A 252 8.72 7.42 17.21
N GLY A 253 8.01 6.85 16.23
CA GLY A 253 6.65 6.40 16.38
C GLY A 253 5.58 7.44 16.10
N LYS A 254 4.37 6.93 15.91
CA LYS A 254 3.15 7.72 15.86
C LYS A 254 2.92 8.45 17.18
N ASN A 255 2.47 9.69 17.12
CA ASN A 255 2.09 10.45 18.31
C ASN A 255 0.78 9.90 18.92
N MET A 256 0.78 9.76 20.24
CA MET A 256 -0.38 9.27 20.99
C MET A 256 -0.81 10.28 22.04
N ALA A 257 -2.12 10.54 22.16
CA ALA A 257 -2.68 11.40 23.19
C ALA A 257 -2.52 10.84 24.61
N SER A 258 -2.38 9.52 24.76
CA SER A 258 -2.25 8.85 26.06
C SER A 258 -0.84 8.94 26.67
N LYS A 259 0.18 9.36 25.91
CA LYS A 259 1.55 9.49 26.42
C LYS A 259 1.70 10.74 27.27
N THR A 260 2.18 10.56 28.50
CA THR A 260 2.44 11.66 29.45
C THR A 260 3.84 12.29 29.28
N SER A 261 4.72 11.65 28.52
CA SER A 261 6.06 12.15 28.19
C SER A 261 6.05 13.00 26.91
N LEU A 262 6.93 13.99 26.83
CA LEU A 262 7.14 14.80 25.62
C LEU A 262 7.51 13.91 24.43
N GLN A 263 6.86 14.13 23.28
CA GLN A 263 7.05 13.35 22.06
C GLN A 263 7.70 14.22 20.97
N LEU A 264 8.59 13.63 20.18
CA LEU A 264 9.01 14.22 18.90
C LEU A 264 7.85 14.08 17.90
N GLY A 265 7.68 15.07 17.04
CA GLY A 265 6.69 15.00 15.97
C GLY A 265 6.97 13.83 15.02
N GLU A 266 5.94 13.04 14.71
CA GLU A 266 6.02 11.99 13.70
C GLU A 266 6.34 12.58 12.32
N ASN A 267 7.03 11.82 11.46
CA ASN A 267 7.40 12.26 10.11
C ASN A 267 8.28 13.54 10.06
N THR A 268 9.12 13.75 11.08
CA THR A 268 10.06 14.88 11.15
C THR A 268 11.52 14.41 11.08
N ILE A 269 12.39 15.23 10.47
CA ILE A 269 13.84 14.95 10.37
C ILE A 269 14.45 14.60 11.73
N GLN A 270 14.10 15.33 12.79
CA GLN A 270 14.62 15.08 14.13
C GLN A 270 14.18 13.71 14.68
N SER A 271 12.93 13.32 14.44
CA SER A 271 12.39 12.01 14.82
C SER A 271 13.17 10.88 14.12
N PHE A 272 13.47 11.04 12.83
CA PHE A 272 14.22 10.06 12.06
C PHE A 272 15.68 9.91 12.49
N ILE A 273 16.40 11.03 12.70
CA ILE A 273 17.78 11.02 13.21
C ILE A 273 17.82 10.34 14.59
N THR A 274 16.86 10.65 15.46
CA THR A 274 16.80 10.07 16.80
C THR A 274 16.56 8.56 16.75
N ALA A 275 15.64 8.08 15.90
CA ALA A 275 15.40 6.66 15.70
C ALA A 275 16.66 5.90 15.25
N ALA A 276 17.39 6.45 14.27
CA ALA A 276 18.63 5.86 13.79
C ALA A 276 19.74 5.84 14.85
N ASN A 277 19.91 6.95 15.60
CA ASN A 277 20.88 7.02 16.69
C ASN A 277 20.60 6.00 17.82
N LEU A 278 19.35 5.55 17.96
CA LEU A 278 18.94 4.55 18.93
C LEU A 278 19.02 3.11 18.39
N GLY A 279 19.52 2.92 17.17
CA GLY A 279 19.81 1.61 16.59
C GLY A 279 18.77 1.10 15.60
N ALA A 280 17.83 1.93 15.13
CA ALA A 280 16.96 1.55 14.03
C ALA A 280 17.77 1.43 12.73
N SER A 281 17.68 0.28 12.05
CA SER A 281 18.36 0.04 10.77
C SER A 281 17.73 0.84 9.63
N TYR A 282 16.41 1.02 9.70
CA TYR A 282 15.62 1.80 8.76
C TYR A 282 14.69 2.74 9.50
N VAL A 283 14.31 3.82 8.83
CA VAL A 283 13.14 4.62 9.18
C VAL A 283 12.06 4.42 8.14
N GLU A 284 10.84 4.24 8.60
CA GLU A 284 9.65 4.17 7.77
C GLU A 284 8.96 5.53 7.72
N PHE A 285 8.41 5.90 6.56
CA PHE A 285 7.60 7.09 6.38
C PHE A 285 6.69 7.03 5.15
N ASP A 286 5.60 7.79 5.21
CA ASP A 286 4.56 7.84 4.18
C ASP A 286 4.81 8.93 3.13
N VAL A 287 4.80 8.56 1.85
CA VAL A 287 4.91 9.50 0.73
C VAL A 287 3.57 9.67 0.04
N GLN A 288 3.14 10.93 -0.08
CA GLN A 288 2.02 11.38 -0.91
C GLN A 288 2.49 12.44 -1.91
N LEU A 289 1.66 12.75 -2.92
CA LEU A 289 1.92 13.83 -3.87
C LEU A 289 1.00 15.02 -3.61
N THR A 290 1.56 16.22 -3.68
CA THR A 290 0.83 17.49 -3.74
C THR A 290 0.17 17.68 -5.12
N LYS A 291 -0.67 18.71 -5.26
CA LYS A 291 -1.36 19.09 -6.50
C LYS A 291 -0.40 19.35 -7.67
N ASP A 292 0.75 19.93 -7.38
CA ASP A 292 1.86 20.21 -8.28
C ASP A 292 2.85 19.03 -8.41
N HIS A 293 2.47 17.84 -7.94
CA HIS A 293 3.21 16.58 -8.08
C HIS A 293 4.58 16.59 -7.39
N VAL A 294 4.66 17.17 -6.19
CA VAL A 294 5.86 17.10 -5.35
C VAL A 294 5.66 16.03 -4.27
N PRO A 295 6.58 15.06 -4.13
CA PRO A 295 6.52 14.08 -3.07
C PRO A 295 6.76 14.69 -1.68
N VAL A 296 5.76 14.57 -0.81
CA VAL A 296 5.75 15.08 0.56
C VAL A 296 5.58 13.95 1.57
N ILE A 297 6.11 14.15 2.78
CA ILE A 297 6.02 13.16 3.85
C ILE A 297 4.81 13.46 4.72
N TYR A 298 3.76 12.64 4.62
CA TYR A 298 2.52 12.83 5.36
C TYR A 298 1.66 11.55 5.36
N HIS A 299 1.18 11.14 6.54
CA HIS A 299 0.46 9.88 6.71
C HIS A 299 -1.02 9.94 6.33
N ASP A 300 -1.75 10.92 6.89
CA ASP A 300 -3.21 10.96 6.74
C ASP A 300 -3.58 11.43 5.33
N PHE A 301 -4.66 10.94 4.74
CA PHE A 301 -5.07 11.41 3.40
C PHE A 301 -5.57 12.86 3.41
N LEU A 302 -6.05 13.34 4.57
CA LEU A 302 -6.61 14.68 4.77
C LEU A 302 -5.72 15.52 5.69
N VAL A 303 -5.47 16.76 5.27
CA VAL A 303 -4.68 17.74 6.03
C VAL A 303 -5.58 18.58 6.92
N SER A 304 -5.94 18.00 8.06
CA SER A 304 -6.83 18.61 9.06
C SER A 304 -6.28 19.92 9.65
N GLU A 305 -4.96 20.11 9.66
CA GLU A 305 -4.27 21.30 10.19
C GLU A 305 -4.66 22.59 9.45
N THR A 306 -5.24 22.48 8.24
CA THR A 306 -5.85 23.62 7.55
C THR A 306 -7.07 24.18 8.28
N GLY A 307 -7.75 23.36 9.09
CA GLY A 307 -9.08 23.64 9.66
C GLY A 307 -10.23 23.12 8.78
N ALA A 308 -9.91 22.50 7.65
CA ALA A 308 -10.83 21.83 6.75
C ALA A 308 -10.29 20.43 6.38
N ASP A 309 -11.18 19.56 5.91
CA ASP A 309 -10.83 18.22 5.46
C ASP A 309 -10.36 18.27 3.99
N VAL A 310 -9.09 18.65 3.76
CA VAL A 310 -8.52 18.83 2.41
C VAL A 310 -7.54 17.71 2.06
N PRO A 311 -7.73 16.97 0.95
CA PRO A 311 -6.77 15.98 0.49
C PRO A 311 -5.40 16.56 0.15
N VAL A 312 -4.31 15.82 0.44
CA VAL A 312 -2.93 16.26 0.14
C VAL A 312 -2.76 16.61 -1.34
N HIS A 313 -3.29 15.78 -2.24
CA HIS A 313 -3.20 15.99 -3.69
C HIS A 313 -4.03 17.17 -4.24
N SER A 314 -4.73 17.89 -3.35
CA SER A 314 -5.46 19.13 -3.68
C SER A 314 -4.74 20.40 -3.24
N LEU A 315 -3.67 20.28 -2.46
CA LEU A 315 -2.82 21.38 -2.00
C LEU A 315 -1.55 21.46 -2.84
N THR A 316 -1.14 22.66 -3.25
CA THR A 316 0.21 22.88 -3.82
C THR A 316 1.27 22.67 -2.73
N LEU A 317 2.53 22.42 -3.12
CA LEU A 317 3.63 22.32 -2.17
C LEU A 317 3.74 23.57 -1.29
N GLU A 318 3.65 24.75 -1.91
CA GLU A 318 3.72 26.02 -1.19
C GLU A 318 2.64 26.10 -0.11
N GLN A 319 1.39 25.78 -0.46
CA GLN A 319 0.30 25.73 0.50
C GLN A 319 0.58 24.71 1.60
N PHE A 320 0.98 23.50 1.24
CA PHE A 320 1.24 22.41 2.18
C PHE A 320 2.31 22.77 3.22
N LEU A 321 3.46 23.31 2.79
CA LEU A 321 4.56 23.68 3.70
C LEU A 321 4.19 24.84 4.65
N HIS A 322 3.30 25.74 4.24
CA HIS A 322 2.91 26.90 5.05
C HIS A 322 1.80 26.65 6.07
N ILE A 323 1.16 25.47 6.06
CA ILE A 323 0.09 25.13 7.01
C ILE A 323 0.55 25.23 8.47
N ASN A 324 1.83 24.94 8.72
CA ASN A 324 2.43 24.94 10.04
C ASN A 324 3.36 26.13 10.33
N ASN A 325 3.62 26.99 9.34
CA ASN A 325 4.54 28.13 9.46
C ASN A 325 3.86 29.37 10.06
N ASP A 326 3.16 29.23 11.18
CA ASP A 326 2.79 30.38 12.03
C ASP A 326 3.99 30.80 12.90
N THR A 327 5.09 31.12 12.22
CA THR A 327 6.15 31.98 12.73
C THR A 327 5.90 33.38 12.16
N SER A 328 5.45 34.28 13.03
CA SER A 328 5.33 35.73 12.82
C SER A 328 4.46 36.20 11.65
N ARG A 329 3.25 36.67 11.97
CA ARG A 329 2.73 37.86 11.27
C ARG A 329 3.81 38.95 11.38
N PRO A 330 4.32 39.53 10.28
CA PRO A 330 5.16 40.72 10.38
C PRO A 330 4.31 41.79 11.06
N ALA A 331 4.80 42.35 12.16
CA ALA A 331 4.18 43.50 12.79
C ALA A 331 4.00 44.57 11.70
N SER A 332 2.75 44.91 11.38
CA SER A 332 2.46 46.05 10.51
C SER A 332 3.11 47.27 11.14
N LEU A 333 4.07 47.87 10.43
CA LEU A 333 4.73 49.12 10.78
C LEU A 333 3.68 50.18 11.10
N SER A 334 3.42 50.43 12.38
CA SER A 334 2.64 51.60 12.82
C SER A 334 3.61 52.77 12.95
N SER A 335 3.66 53.59 11.91
CA SER A 335 4.20 54.94 11.97
C SER A 335 3.50 55.72 13.08
N SER A 336 4.24 56.17 14.07
CA SER A 336 3.75 57.10 15.10
C SER A 336 3.50 58.48 14.48
N PRO A 337 2.35 59.12 14.69
CA PRO A 337 2.23 60.57 14.61
C PRO A 337 2.51 61.18 15.99
N GLU A 338 3.28 62.26 16.00
CA GLU A 338 3.58 63.09 17.16
C GLU A 338 2.30 63.75 17.73
N ASP A 339 2.19 63.79 19.06
CA ASP A 339 1.14 64.49 19.80
C ASP A 339 1.38 66.00 19.82
N GLU A 340 0.36 66.78 19.43
CA GLU A 340 0.21 68.20 19.81
C GLU A 340 -1.19 68.39 20.44
N PRO A 341 -1.31 69.08 21.59
CA PRO A 341 -2.57 69.11 22.36
C PRO A 341 -3.38 70.38 22.07
N VAL A 342 -4.68 70.25 21.82
CA VAL A 342 -5.62 71.38 21.97
C VAL A 342 -6.92 70.93 22.65
N MET A 343 -7.27 71.67 23.71
CA MET A 343 -8.48 71.50 24.51
C MET A 343 -9.71 72.20 23.91
N SER A 344 -10.88 71.59 24.16
CA SER A 344 -12.12 72.21 24.66
C SER A 344 -13.21 72.76 23.71
N SER A 345 -14.42 72.19 23.93
CA SER A 345 -15.79 72.77 23.97
C SER A 345 -16.70 72.74 22.74
N GLY A 346 -17.93 72.23 22.92
CA GLY A 346 -19.07 72.50 22.02
C GLY A 346 -20.10 71.36 21.78
N THR A 347 -21.06 71.24 22.69
CA THR A 347 -22.51 70.87 22.57
C THR A 347 -23.12 70.19 21.31
N SER A 348 -23.71 69.00 21.56
CA SER A 348 -25.06 68.48 21.19
C SER A 348 -25.58 68.40 19.73
N THR A 349 -25.80 67.17 19.21
CA THR A 349 -27.10 66.50 18.88
C THR A 349 -26.93 65.30 17.92
N PRO A 350 -27.86 64.30 17.89
CA PRO A 350 -27.52 62.91 17.64
C PRO A 350 -27.71 62.46 16.19
N ARG A 351 -26.81 61.60 15.70
CA ARG A 351 -27.08 60.76 14.51
C ARG A 351 -26.83 59.29 14.86
N PHE A 352 -27.86 58.49 14.66
CA PHE A 352 -27.84 57.03 14.65
C PHE A 352 -26.64 56.54 13.83
N ARG A 353 -25.61 56.04 14.52
CA ARG A 353 -24.52 55.29 13.91
C ARG A 353 -24.79 53.83 14.21
N GLN A 354 -25.08 53.06 13.16
CA GLN A 354 -25.08 51.59 13.21
C GLN A 354 -23.88 51.11 14.02
N GLN A 355 -24.13 50.30 15.05
CA GLN A 355 -23.10 49.50 15.69
C GLN A 355 -22.45 48.65 14.60
N ARG A 356 -21.29 49.10 14.11
CA ARG A 356 -20.30 48.16 13.61
C ARG A 356 -19.94 47.32 14.82
N SER A 357 -20.22 46.02 14.75
CA SER A 357 -19.74 45.05 15.71
C SER A 357 -18.22 45.25 15.82
N TYR A 358 -17.79 45.68 16.99
CA TYR A 358 -16.38 45.77 17.34
C TYR A 358 -15.79 44.38 17.17
N SER A 359 -14.98 44.20 16.13
CA SER A 359 -14.00 43.11 16.10
C SER A 359 -13.04 43.42 17.23
N HIS A 360 -13.16 42.69 18.34
CA HIS A 360 -12.17 42.69 19.41
C HIS A 360 -10.90 42.06 18.84
N SER A 361 -10.08 42.86 18.16
CA SER A 361 -8.70 42.51 17.87
C SER A 361 -7.92 42.80 19.15
N ASP A 362 -7.91 41.81 20.05
CA ASP A 362 -6.96 41.81 21.15
C ASP A 362 -5.55 41.65 20.57
N GLY A 363 -4.81 42.75 20.62
CA GLY A 363 -3.42 42.79 20.23
C GLY A 363 -2.57 42.09 21.28
N SER A 364 -1.50 41.43 20.83
CA SER A 364 -0.44 40.83 21.65
C SER A 364 -0.82 39.58 22.47
N THR A 365 -1.14 38.49 21.78
CA THR A 365 -0.92 37.15 22.36
C THR A 365 -0.31 36.24 21.31
N LEU A 366 0.81 35.61 21.67
CA LEU A 366 1.35 34.45 20.96
C LEU A 366 0.19 33.47 20.68
N PRO A 367 0.11 32.84 19.50
CA PRO A 367 -0.96 31.88 19.24
C PRO A 367 -0.90 30.79 20.31
N THR A 368 -1.89 30.78 21.19
CA THR A 368 -2.00 29.75 22.22
C THR A 368 -2.22 28.40 21.53
N PRO A 369 -1.75 27.27 22.09
CA PRO A 369 -2.06 25.92 21.60
C PRO A 369 -3.57 25.69 21.33
N SER A 370 -4.44 26.46 22.02
CA SER A 370 -5.89 26.53 21.77
C SER A 370 -6.25 26.88 20.33
N ALA A 371 -5.55 27.80 19.67
CA ALA A 371 -5.97 28.32 18.36
C ALA A 371 -5.90 27.27 17.25
N MET A 372 -4.87 26.41 17.23
CA MET A 372 -4.76 25.32 16.26
C MET A 372 -5.81 24.24 16.54
N ARG A 373 -6.00 23.89 17.82
CA ARG A 373 -7.04 22.95 18.25
C ARG A 373 -8.44 23.44 17.89
N ASP A 374 -8.71 24.73 18.07
CA ASP A 374 -9.97 25.39 17.74
C ASP A 374 -10.24 25.42 16.23
N ARG A 375 -9.19 25.51 15.41
CA ARG A 375 -9.30 25.38 13.95
C ARG A 375 -9.66 23.95 13.54
N MET A 376 -9.02 22.96 14.16
CA MET A 376 -9.19 21.54 13.79
C MET A 376 -10.45 20.89 14.38
N LYS A 377 -11.08 21.45 15.42
CA LYS A 377 -12.20 20.80 16.13
C LYS A 377 -13.39 20.39 15.26
N HIS A 378 -13.52 21.00 14.08
CA HIS A 378 -14.59 20.72 13.14
C HIS A 378 -14.21 19.72 12.04
N THR A 379 -12.94 19.36 11.90
CA THR A 379 -12.46 18.37 10.92
C THR A 379 -12.83 16.95 11.34
N ARG A 380 -12.91 16.05 10.36
CA ARG A 380 -13.35 14.66 10.59
C ARG A 380 -12.36 13.90 11.48
N ASP A 381 -11.06 14.03 11.22
CA ASP A 381 -10.02 13.39 12.04
C ASP A 381 -10.16 13.77 13.50
N PHE A 382 -10.33 15.07 13.78
CA PHE A 382 -10.38 15.56 15.15
C PHE A 382 -11.67 15.11 15.85
N LYS A 383 -12.80 15.09 15.16
CA LYS A 383 -14.07 14.56 15.69
C LYS A 383 -13.98 13.07 16.00
N ALA A 384 -13.31 12.30 15.16
CA ALA A 384 -13.18 10.84 15.32
C ALA A 384 -12.16 10.45 16.40
N LYS A 385 -10.96 11.07 16.38
CA LYS A 385 -9.82 10.70 17.22
C LYS A 385 -9.72 11.53 18.50
N GLY A 386 -10.32 12.72 18.55
CA GLY A 386 -10.20 13.67 19.66
C GLY A 386 -8.84 14.38 19.77
N PHE A 387 -7.87 14.04 18.90
CA PHE A 387 -6.55 14.64 18.81
C PHE A 387 -5.99 14.52 17.38
N LYS A 388 -4.96 15.32 17.06
CA LYS A 388 -4.17 15.22 15.82
C LYS A 388 -2.69 15.08 16.20
N GLY A 389 -1.98 14.13 15.59
CA GLY A 389 -0.51 14.02 15.73
C GLY A 389 0.18 15.31 15.28
N ASN A 390 1.41 15.57 15.72
CA ASN A 390 2.12 16.82 15.41
C ASN A 390 1.41 18.12 15.85
N SER A 391 0.37 18.06 16.71
CA SER A 391 -0.31 19.27 17.21
C SER A 391 0.63 20.13 18.05
N ARG A 392 0.61 21.44 17.79
CA ARG A 392 1.46 22.42 18.48
C ARG A 392 1.08 22.48 19.97
N GLY A 393 2.06 22.24 20.84
CA GLY A 393 1.88 22.17 22.30
C GLY A 393 1.79 20.75 22.87
N ASP A 394 1.49 19.74 22.04
CA ASP A 394 1.42 18.33 22.45
C ASP A 394 2.69 17.54 22.05
N SER A 395 3.46 18.03 21.08
CA SER A 395 4.70 17.43 20.57
C SER A 395 5.72 18.49 20.12
N ILE A 396 7.00 18.10 20.04
CA ILE A 396 8.04 18.94 19.43
C ILE A 396 7.82 18.92 17.91
N GLN A 397 7.24 20.01 17.42
CA GLN A 397 6.85 20.17 16.04
C GLN A 397 8.04 20.58 15.16
N SER A 398 8.03 20.15 13.90
CA SER A 398 8.88 20.69 12.83
C SER A 398 8.00 21.00 11.61
N PRO A 399 8.47 21.84 10.68
CA PRO A 399 7.80 22.03 9.41
C PRO A 399 7.59 20.70 8.69
N PHE A 400 6.53 20.61 7.88
CA PHE A 400 6.38 19.48 6.97
C PHE A 400 7.58 19.39 6.03
N THR A 401 7.90 18.18 5.59
CA THR A 401 9.12 17.90 4.81
C THR A 401 8.77 17.25 3.48
N THR A 402 9.62 17.44 2.48
CA THR A 402 9.55 16.72 1.20
C THR A 402 10.40 15.45 1.21
N LEU A 403 10.16 14.55 0.25
CA LEU A 403 11.03 13.40 0.04
C LEU A 403 12.46 13.81 -0.35
N GLU A 404 12.60 14.90 -1.10
CA GLU A 404 13.91 15.46 -1.46
C GLU A 404 14.67 15.91 -0.20
N GLU A 405 14.01 16.63 0.70
CA GLU A 405 14.62 17.04 1.97
C GLU A 405 15.01 15.85 2.84
N MET A 406 14.26 14.75 2.81
CA MET A 406 14.62 13.51 3.50
C MET A 406 15.95 12.96 3.00
N PHE A 407 16.14 12.88 1.68
CA PHE A 407 17.40 12.41 1.09
C PHE A 407 18.58 13.33 1.40
N VAL A 408 18.35 14.65 1.39
CA VAL A 408 19.40 15.66 1.61
C VAL A 408 19.81 15.78 3.08
N LYS A 409 18.85 15.77 4.01
CA LYS A 409 19.11 16.08 5.43
C LYS A 409 19.46 14.85 6.27
N LEU A 410 18.98 13.65 5.92
CA LEU A 410 19.30 12.44 6.68
C LEU A 410 20.63 11.84 6.22
N PRO A 411 21.49 11.36 7.14
CA PRO A 411 22.69 10.62 6.77
C PRO A 411 22.40 9.41 5.87
N THR A 412 23.27 9.16 4.87
CA THR A 412 23.14 8.05 3.90
C THR A 412 23.19 6.67 4.57
N SER A 413 23.78 6.56 5.76
CA SER A 413 23.81 5.33 6.55
C SER A 413 22.43 4.88 7.06
N ILE A 414 21.44 5.77 7.08
CA ILE A 414 20.07 5.44 7.52
C ILE A 414 19.28 4.86 6.35
N GLY A 415 18.81 3.63 6.48
CA GLY A 415 17.95 3.01 5.48
C GLY A 415 16.55 3.62 5.43
N PHE A 416 15.93 3.67 4.25
CA PHE A 416 14.56 4.15 4.06
C PHE A 416 13.60 3.00 3.73
N ASN A 417 12.51 2.91 4.49
CA ASN A 417 11.31 2.21 4.06
C ASN A 417 10.29 3.27 3.62
N ILE A 418 10.10 3.40 2.31
CA ILE A 418 9.22 4.40 1.70
C ILE A 418 7.84 3.77 1.51
N GLU A 419 6.89 4.09 2.39
CA GLU A 419 5.48 3.71 2.21
C GLU A 419 4.85 4.60 1.14
N MET A 420 4.44 3.99 0.03
CA MET A 420 3.72 4.64 -1.04
C MET A 420 2.25 4.76 -0.64
N LYS A 421 1.88 5.91 -0.08
CA LYS A 421 0.54 6.18 0.44
C LYS A 421 -0.39 6.59 -0.71
N TYR A 422 -1.13 5.62 -1.22
CA TYR A 422 -2.07 5.82 -2.31
C TYR A 422 -3.47 5.32 -1.91
N PRO A 423 -4.50 6.17 -1.99
CA PRO A 423 -5.82 5.80 -1.50
C PRO A 423 -6.47 4.72 -2.36
N MET A 424 -7.07 3.73 -1.72
CA MET A 424 -8.04 2.84 -2.35
C MET A 424 -9.44 3.48 -2.36
N LEU A 425 -10.34 2.96 -3.21
CA LEU A 425 -11.70 3.49 -3.33
C LEU A 425 -12.44 3.49 -1.99
N PHE A 426 -12.42 2.36 -1.27
CA PHE A 426 -13.13 2.22 0.00
C PHE A 426 -12.63 3.20 1.07
N GLU A 427 -11.31 3.44 1.12
CA GLU A 427 -10.72 4.42 2.04
C GLU A 427 -11.18 5.82 1.67
N SER A 428 -11.20 6.16 0.37
CA SER A 428 -11.65 7.49 -0.07
C SER A 428 -13.11 7.73 0.33
N GLU A 429 -13.99 6.74 0.17
CA GLU A 429 -15.39 6.80 0.57
C GLU A 429 -15.53 6.95 2.10
N GLU A 430 -14.81 6.14 2.87
CA GLU A 430 -14.82 6.21 4.35
C GLU A 430 -14.28 7.54 4.87
N GLN A 431 -13.26 8.08 4.19
CA GLN A 431 -12.65 9.36 4.54
C GLN A 431 -13.47 10.56 4.04
N GLY A 432 -14.55 10.34 3.27
CA GLY A 432 -15.38 11.40 2.68
C GLY A 432 -14.66 12.22 1.61
N MET A 433 -13.68 11.62 0.95
CA MET A 433 -12.91 12.21 -0.14
C MET A 433 -13.60 11.99 -1.49
N ASP A 434 -13.24 12.81 -2.47
CA ASP A 434 -13.60 12.55 -3.85
C ASP A 434 -13.00 11.20 -4.33
N THR A 435 -13.70 10.51 -5.23
CA THR A 435 -13.32 9.19 -5.73
C THR A 435 -12.31 9.23 -6.89
N TYR A 436 -11.43 10.23 -6.90
CA TYR A 436 -10.31 10.35 -7.83
C TYR A 436 -8.98 10.53 -7.09
N ALA A 437 -7.89 10.12 -7.74
CA ALA A 437 -6.54 10.30 -7.24
C ALA A 437 -5.57 10.64 -8.39
N VAL A 438 -4.32 10.92 -8.05
CA VAL A 438 -3.25 11.10 -9.06
C VAL A 438 -3.13 9.82 -9.89
N GLU A 439 -2.94 9.92 -11.20
CA GLU A 439 -2.84 8.75 -12.07
C GLU A 439 -1.67 7.84 -11.63
N LEU A 440 -1.93 6.53 -11.50
CA LEU A 440 -1.01 5.56 -10.89
C LEU A 440 0.41 5.58 -11.48
N ASN A 441 0.56 5.59 -12.81
CA ASN A 441 1.88 5.64 -13.44
C ASN A 441 2.55 6.99 -13.14
N SER A 442 1.81 8.10 -13.25
CA SER A 442 2.36 9.41 -12.90
C SER A 442 2.78 9.49 -11.43
N PHE A 443 2.05 8.87 -10.50
CA PHE A 443 2.39 8.84 -9.09
C PHE A 443 3.71 8.10 -8.87
N VAL A 444 3.81 6.87 -9.36
CA VAL A 444 4.99 6.03 -9.19
C VAL A 444 6.20 6.61 -9.92
N ASP A 445 6.05 7.08 -11.15
CA ASP A 445 7.15 7.67 -11.94
C ASP A 445 7.71 8.92 -11.26
N THR A 446 6.86 9.75 -10.65
CA THR A 446 7.29 10.97 -9.93
C THR A 446 8.15 10.60 -8.72
N VAL A 447 7.72 9.62 -7.91
CA VAL A 447 8.49 9.18 -6.75
C VAL A 447 9.77 8.45 -7.16
N LEU A 448 9.71 7.53 -8.12
CA LEU A 448 10.87 6.82 -8.63
C LEU A 448 11.93 7.77 -9.19
N THR A 449 11.52 8.80 -9.94
CA THR A 449 12.44 9.84 -10.43
C THR A 449 13.22 10.45 -9.26
N LYS A 450 12.53 10.90 -8.20
CA LYS A 450 13.18 11.49 -7.03
C LYS A 450 14.09 10.52 -6.28
N VAL A 451 13.68 9.26 -6.17
CA VAL A 451 14.48 8.21 -5.51
C VAL A 451 15.74 7.90 -6.31
N TYR A 452 15.68 7.83 -7.64
CA TYR A 452 16.86 7.59 -8.45
C TYR A 452 17.76 8.82 -8.63
N ASP A 453 17.20 10.03 -8.53
CA ASP A 453 17.98 11.28 -8.52
C ASP A 453 18.86 11.39 -7.26
N LEU A 454 18.33 11.00 -6.09
CA LEU A 454 18.90 11.37 -4.78
C LEU A 454 19.25 10.17 -3.88
N GLY A 455 18.84 8.96 -4.23
CA GLY A 455 18.96 7.77 -3.38
C GLY A 455 20.29 7.02 -3.47
N THR A 456 21.24 7.47 -4.29
CA THR A 456 22.51 6.76 -4.52
C THR A 456 23.26 6.51 -3.21
N GLY A 457 23.64 5.24 -2.98
CA GLY A 457 24.41 4.81 -1.81
C GLY A 457 23.58 4.59 -0.53
N ARG A 458 22.25 4.80 -0.58
CA ARG A 458 21.33 4.53 0.54
C ARG A 458 20.59 3.21 0.33
N ASN A 459 20.41 2.45 1.42
CA ASN A 459 19.51 1.30 1.41
C ASN A 459 18.05 1.77 1.38
N ILE A 460 17.30 1.36 0.35
CA ILE A 460 15.90 1.77 0.16
C ILE A 460 15.04 0.52 -0.03
N ILE A 461 13.85 0.54 0.55
CA ILE A 461 12.78 -0.43 0.36
C ILE A 461 11.50 0.35 0.09
N PHE A 462 10.67 -0.12 -0.85
CA PHE A 462 9.31 0.38 -1.01
C PHE A 462 8.31 -0.52 -0.31
N SER A 463 7.27 0.08 0.24
CA SER A 463 6.10 -0.63 0.75
C SER A 463 4.80 0.05 0.30
N SER A 464 3.70 -0.69 0.19
CA SER A 464 2.36 -0.11 -0.02
C SER A 464 1.25 -1.07 0.40
N PHE A 465 0.14 -0.54 0.91
CA PHE A 465 -1.12 -1.29 1.08
C PHE A 465 -1.87 -1.48 -0.23
N ASN A 466 -1.58 -0.64 -1.23
CA ASN A 466 -2.23 -0.71 -2.53
C ASN A 466 -1.54 -1.75 -3.42
N PRO A 467 -2.21 -2.85 -3.81
CA PRO A 467 -1.56 -3.91 -4.57
C PRO A 467 -1.12 -3.43 -5.96
N ASP A 468 -1.86 -2.52 -6.60
CA ASP A 468 -1.50 -1.99 -7.92
C ASP A 468 -0.22 -1.17 -7.85
N ILE A 469 -0.02 -0.38 -6.80
CA ILE A 469 1.26 0.33 -6.57
C ILE A 469 2.43 -0.65 -6.43
N CYS A 470 2.25 -1.76 -5.70
CA CYS A 470 3.28 -2.79 -5.61
C CYS A 470 3.61 -3.41 -6.98
N LEU A 471 2.61 -3.65 -7.83
CA LEU A 471 2.82 -4.12 -9.20
C LEU A 471 3.57 -3.10 -10.04
N LEU A 472 3.15 -1.83 -10.01
CA LEU A 472 3.83 -0.75 -10.74
C LEU A 472 5.31 -0.66 -10.33
N LEU A 473 5.61 -0.64 -9.02
CA LEU A 473 6.97 -0.60 -8.52
C LEU A 473 7.80 -1.82 -8.95
N SER A 474 7.23 -3.02 -8.88
CA SER A 474 7.91 -4.24 -9.32
C SER A 474 8.24 -4.17 -10.82
N PHE A 475 7.30 -3.74 -11.66
CA PHE A 475 7.49 -3.74 -13.10
C PHE A 475 8.21 -2.50 -13.65
N LYS A 476 8.35 -1.42 -12.90
CA LYS A 476 9.02 -0.19 -13.35
C LYS A 476 10.50 -0.11 -12.99
N GLN A 477 10.96 -0.90 -12.03
CA GLN A 477 12.36 -0.84 -11.60
C GLN A 477 12.90 -2.22 -11.19
N PRO A 478 14.21 -2.51 -11.43
CA PRO A 478 14.79 -3.83 -11.17
C PRO A 478 15.46 -3.97 -9.79
N SER A 479 15.80 -2.87 -9.11
CA SER A 479 16.88 -2.84 -8.13
C SER A 479 16.48 -2.47 -6.72
N ILE A 480 15.23 -2.11 -6.44
CA ILE A 480 14.74 -1.69 -5.13
C ILE A 480 13.68 -2.71 -4.68
N PRO A 481 13.81 -3.31 -3.48
CA PRO A 481 12.85 -4.29 -3.03
C PRO A 481 11.48 -3.67 -2.75
N VAL A 482 10.43 -4.44 -3.05
CA VAL A 482 9.04 -4.06 -2.80
C VAL A 482 8.43 -5.03 -1.80
N LEU A 483 7.86 -4.48 -0.73
CA LEU A 483 7.08 -5.22 0.28
C LEU A 483 5.61 -4.85 0.19
N PHE A 484 4.72 -5.83 0.33
CA PHE A 484 3.27 -5.59 0.35
C PHE A 484 2.76 -5.45 1.78
N LEU A 485 2.13 -4.31 2.11
CA LEU A 485 1.52 -4.07 3.43
C LEU A 485 0.14 -4.73 3.50
N THR A 486 -0.19 -5.34 4.64
CA THR A 486 -1.48 -5.98 4.86
C THR A 486 -1.92 -5.88 6.32
N ASP A 487 -3.20 -5.56 6.52
CA ASP A 487 -3.85 -5.69 7.83
C ASP A 487 -4.11 -7.14 8.24
N ALA A 488 -3.94 -8.10 7.30
CA ALA A 488 -4.10 -9.52 7.56
C ALA A 488 -5.42 -9.90 8.25
N GLY A 489 -6.49 -9.13 7.98
CA GLY A 489 -7.83 -9.30 8.55
C GLY A 489 -8.07 -8.59 9.88
N CYS A 490 -7.16 -7.72 10.34
CA CYS A 490 -7.39 -6.84 11.49
C CYS A 490 -8.42 -5.75 11.21
N GLU A 491 -8.36 -5.18 10.02
CA GLU A 491 -9.24 -4.10 9.58
C GLU A 491 -9.98 -4.52 8.30
N PRO A 492 -11.19 -3.98 8.06
CA PRO A 492 -11.86 -4.13 6.79
C PRO A 492 -11.01 -3.55 5.67
N VAL A 493 -10.77 -4.35 4.64
CA VAL A 493 -10.12 -3.89 3.40
C VAL A 493 -11.13 -3.95 2.26
N GLY A 494 -11.00 -3.09 1.25
CA GLY A 494 -11.84 -3.14 0.06
C GLY A 494 -11.34 -4.10 -1.03
N ASP A 495 -10.05 -4.45 -1.06
CA ASP A 495 -9.46 -5.27 -2.12
C ASP A 495 -9.26 -6.73 -1.67
N ILE A 496 -9.74 -7.68 -2.46
CA ILE A 496 -9.61 -9.13 -2.17
C ILE A 496 -8.15 -9.56 -1.98
N ARG A 497 -7.19 -8.96 -2.70
CA ARG A 497 -5.76 -9.28 -2.62
C ARG A 497 -5.15 -8.92 -1.26
N ALA A 498 -5.78 -8.01 -0.52
CA ALA A 498 -5.38 -7.56 0.80
C ALA A 498 -6.19 -8.20 1.95
N SER A 499 -7.18 -9.04 1.63
CA SER A 499 -8.23 -9.49 2.57
C SER A 499 -7.76 -10.33 3.76
N SER A 500 -6.59 -10.97 3.65
CA SER A 500 -6.06 -11.83 4.71
C SER A 500 -4.55 -12.03 4.56
N LEU A 501 -3.92 -12.60 5.58
CA LEU A 501 -2.53 -13.02 5.51
C LEU A 501 -2.30 -14.03 4.37
N GLN A 502 -3.24 -14.95 4.14
CA GLN A 502 -3.19 -15.92 3.05
C GLN A 502 -3.17 -15.25 1.67
N GLU A 503 -4.06 -14.29 1.44
CA GLU A 503 -4.11 -13.58 0.16
C GLU A 503 -2.88 -12.70 -0.04
N ALA A 504 -2.38 -12.06 1.02
CA ALA A 504 -1.14 -11.29 0.96
C ALA A 504 0.08 -12.15 0.57
N ILE A 505 0.22 -13.34 1.17
CA ILE A 505 1.27 -14.31 0.78
C ILE A 505 1.09 -14.71 -0.69
N ARG A 506 -0.12 -15.09 -1.12
CA ARG A 506 -0.40 -15.49 -2.50
C ARG A 506 -0.05 -14.37 -3.49
N PHE A 507 -0.46 -13.14 -3.20
CA PHE A 507 -0.19 -11.97 -4.02
C PHE A 507 1.32 -11.70 -4.12
N ALA A 508 2.02 -11.59 -2.99
CA ALA A 508 3.45 -11.31 -2.97
C ALA A 508 4.26 -12.40 -3.69
N SER A 509 3.94 -13.68 -3.45
CA SER A 509 4.62 -14.79 -4.12
C SER A 509 4.34 -14.83 -5.63
N ARG A 510 3.08 -14.63 -6.06
CA ARG A 510 2.69 -14.63 -7.49
C ARG A 510 3.44 -13.55 -8.27
N TRP A 511 3.56 -12.36 -7.70
CA TRP A 511 4.19 -11.21 -8.35
C TRP A 511 5.67 -11.05 -8.02
N LYS A 512 6.27 -12.06 -7.38
CA LYS A 512 7.69 -12.11 -7.01
C LYS A 512 8.16 -10.89 -6.23
N LEU A 513 7.31 -10.34 -5.36
CA LEU A 513 7.72 -9.32 -4.40
C LEU A 513 8.74 -9.90 -3.41
N LEU A 514 9.48 -9.04 -2.71
CA LEU A 514 10.45 -9.50 -1.72
C LEU A 514 9.74 -10.14 -0.51
N GLY A 515 8.61 -9.57 -0.10
CA GLY A 515 7.94 -9.98 1.12
C GLY A 515 6.68 -9.19 1.45
N ILE A 516 6.23 -9.35 2.69
CA ILE A 516 5.05 -8.69 3.23
C ILE A 516 5.39 -7.95 4.53
N VAL A 517 4.60 -6.91 4.82
CA VAL A 517 4.57 -6.21 6.10
C VAL A 517 3.16 -6.39 6.68
N SER A 518 3.01 -7.28 7.65
CA SER A 518 1.71 -7.66 8.22
C SER A 518 1.43 -6.89 9.51
N SER A 519 0.16 -6.62 9.81
CA SER A 519 -0.24 -6.29 11.19
C SER A 519 0.33 -7.33 12.15
N ALA A 520 0.88 -6.88 13.28
CA ALA A 520 1.51 -7.74 14.27
C ALA A 520 0.52 -8.65 14.99
N GLU A 521 -0.77 -8.27 15.07
CA GLU A 521 -1.78 -9.01 15.82
C GLU A 521 -1.92 -10.49 15.43
N PRO A 522 -2.13 -10.87 14.15
CA PRO A 522 -2.16 -12.28 13.75
C PRO A 522 -0.86 -13.02 14.07
N LEU A 523 0.28 -12.36 13.95
CA LEU A 523 1.60 -12.95 14.19
C LEU A 523 1.90 -13.11 15.69
N VAL A 524 1.43 -12.22 16.54
CA VAL A 524 1.54 -12.36 18.01
C VAL A 524 0.57 -13.42 18.52
N LEU A 525 -0.66 -13.45 18.00
CA LEU A 525 -1.68 -14.43 18.36
C LEU A 525 -1.29 -15.86 17.94
N CYS A 526 -0.66 -15.97 16.77
CA CYS A 526 -0.21 -17.21 16.15
C CYS A 526 1.22 -17.08 15.57
N PRO A 527 2.28 -17.12 16.40
CA PRO A 527 3.66 -16.88 15.95
C PRO A 527 4.16 -17.83 14.87
N ARG A 528 3.64 -19.05 14.84
CA ARG A 528 3.95 -20.04 13.79
C ARG A 528 3.59 -19.57 12.38
N LEU A 529 2.69 -18.60 12.23
CA LEU A 529 2.36 -18.02 10.92
C LEU A 529 3.56 -17.31 10.28
N ILE A 530 4.52 -16.84 11.08
CA ILE A 530 5.77 -16.27 10.56
C ILE A 530 6.51 -17.32 9.73
N ARG A 531 6.59 -18.57 10.22
CA ARG A 531 7.21 -19.67 9.47
C ARG A 531 6.47 -19.95 8.16
N VAL A 532 5.14 -19.86 8.13
CA VAL A 532 4.34 -20.05 6.91
C VAL A 532 4.71 -19.00 5.84
N VAL A 533 4.91 -17.74 6.24
CA VAL A 533 5.37 -16.68 5.33
C VAL A 533 6.79 -16.99 4.83
N LYS A 534 7.71 -17.34 5.74
CA LYS A 534 9.10 -17.65 5.42
C LYS A 534 9.24 -18.87 4.51
N GLU A 535 8.48 -19.94 4.75
CA GLU A 535 8.41 -21.15 3.93
C GLU A 535 7.87 -20.87 2.52
N SER A 536 7.11 -19.78 2.35
CA SER A 536 6.66 -19.30 1.03
C SER A 536 7.74 -18.50 0.29
N GLY A 537 8.95 -18.41 0.84
CA GLY A 537 10.10 -17.71 0.25
C GLY A 537 10.02 -16.19 0.34
N LEU A 538 9.25 -15.66 1.30
CA LEU A 538 9.01 -14.24 1.49
C LEU A 538 9.71 -13.71 2.74
N VAL A 539 10.16 -12.46 2.67
CA VAL A 539 10.49 -11.67 3.86
C VAL A 539 9.21 -11.39 4.65
N CYS A 540 9.27 -11.54 5.97
CA CYS A 540 8.16 -11.31 6.89
C CYS A 540 8.52 -10.17 7.85
N VAL A 541 7.86 -9.03 7.67
CA VAL A 541 7.96 -7.87 8.58
C VAL A 541 6.62 -7.70 9.27
N SER A 542 6.62 -7.21 10.51
CA SER A 542 5.39 -6.81 11.20
C SER A 542 5.35 -5.35 11.55
N TYR A 543 4.15 -4.79 11.68
CA TYR A 543 3.91 -3.43 12.14
C TYR A 543 2.74 -3.37 13.13
N GLY A 544 2.63 -2.26 13.85
CA GLY A 544 1.53 -2.00 14.77
C GLY A 544 1.95 -1.99 16.24
N THR A 545 1.06 -1.53 17.10
CA THR A 545 1.37 -1.18 18.49
C THR A 545 1.86 -2.35 19.33
N LEU A 546 1.49 -3.59 18.99
CA LEU A 546 1.93 -4.79 19.69
C LEU A 546 3.43 -5.03 19.58
N ASN A 547 4.11 -4.48 18.56
CA ASN A 547 5.57 -4.56 18.43
C ASN A 547 6.30 -3.69 19.46
N ASN A 548 5.62 -2.76 20.12
CA ASN A 548 6.21 -1.95 21.20
C ASN A 548 6.39 -2.74 22.51
N GLU A 549 5.82 -3.94 22.60
CA GLU A 549 6.03 -4.85 23.73
C GLU A 549 7.19 -5.80 23.44
N ILE A 550 8.26 -5.70 24.25
CA ILE A 550 9.47 -6.52 24.11
C ILE A 550 9.13 -8.01 24.06
N HIS A 551 8.16 -8.46 24.86
CA HIS A 551 7.72 -9.86 24.87
C HIS A 551 7.22 -10.30 23.49
N ASN A 552 6.36 -9.51 22.85
CA ASN A 552 5.78 -9.82 21.54
C ASN A 552 6.84 -9.75 20.44
N SER A 553 7.75 -8.78 20.48
CA SER A 553 8.84 -8.67 19.51
C SER A 553 9.81 -9.85 19.63
N ARG A 554 10.13 -10.31 20.85
CA ARG A 554 10.92 -11.53 21.08
C ARG A 554 10.21 -12.78 20.59
N LEU A 555 8.88 -12.85 20.77
CA LEU A 555 8.08 -13.99 20.33
C LEU A 555 8.11 -14.14 18.81
N GLN A 556 8.03 -13.01 18.11
CA GLN A 556 8.15 -12.98 16.65
C GLN A 556 9.59 -13.29 16.19
N ALA A 557 10.61 -12.73 16.86
CA ALA A 557 12.02 -13.00 16.57
C ALA A 557 12.38 -14.48 16.73
N GLN A 558 11.86 -15.16 17.76
CA GLN A 558 12.04 -16.60 17.96
C GLN A 558 11.55 -17.43 16.76
N GLU A 559 10.51 -16.97 16.08
CA GLU A 559 9.92 -17.63 14.91
C GLU A 559 10.56 -17.20 13.58
N GLY A 560 11.59 -16.35 13.64
CA GLY A 560 12.38 -15.95 12.48
C GLY A 560 11.81 -14.76 11.71
N ILE A 561 11.11 -13.84 12.38
CA ILE A 561 10.67 -12.58 11.74
C ILE A 561 11.88 -11.76 11.29
N ASP A 562 11.78 -11.16 10.10
CA ASP A 562 12.90 -10.44 9.50
C ASP A 562 13.06 -9.04 10.08
N ALA A 563 11.96 -8.33 10.30
CA ALA A 563 11.96 -7.04 10.98
C ALA A 563 10.66 -6.76 11.73
N VAL A 564 10.76 -5.88 12.72
CA VAL A 564 9.63 -5.29 13.43
C VAL A 564 9.65 -3.77 13.26
N ILE A 565 8.53 -3.21 12.81
CA ILE A 565 8.28 -1.77 12.76
C ILE A 565 7.71 -1.36 14.12
N VAL A 566 8.40 -0.44 14.82
CA VAL A 566 8.10 -0.04 16.20
C VAL A 566 7.93 1.47 16.33
N ASP A 567 7.09 1.90 17.26
CA ASP A 567 6.97 3.29 17.68
C ASP A 567 8.02 3.68 18.73
N SER A 568 8.73 2.71 19.31
CA SER A 568 9.71 2.95 20.38
C SER A 568 10.95 2.08 20.19
N VAL A 569 11.96 2.62 19.51
CA VAL A 569 13.25 1.93 19.27
C VAL A 569 14.04 1.70 20.56
N LEU A 570 13.84 2.53 21.58
CA LEU A 570 14.57 2.51 22.85
C LEU A 570 14.32 1.29 23.76
N LYS A 571 13.22 0.54 23.54
CA LYS A 571 12.73 -0.47 24.50
C LYS A 571 12.81 -1.87 23.94
#